data_AF-A0A0E0H7E1-F1
#
_entry.id   AF-A0A0E0H7E1-F1
#
_cell.length_a   1.000
_cell.length_b   1.000
_cell.length_c   1.000
_cell.angle_alpha   90.00
_cell.angle_beta   90.00
_cell.angle_gamma   90.00
#
_symmetry.space_group_name_H-M   'P 1'
#
loop_
_entity.id
_entity.type
_entity.pdbx_description
1 polymer ?
#
loop_
_entity_poly.entity_id
_entity_poly.type
_entity_poly.pdbx_seq_one_letter_code
_entity_poly.pdbx_strand_id
1 'polypeptide(L)'
;MAATAAAALAVTDELALPLRAVGDLAAAAGVSREEVVVITQCASLGGKLPFADASVGSVLAVIKKVENLGNQFITEISRVLKAGGMVLVQSSPSDQDPNNSIERKLLLGGFVDVQASAASSQDNEHSVNIKAKKASWSMGSSFPLKKATKGLPKIQIDDDSELIDEDSLLTEDDLKKPELPVVGDCEVGATRKACKNCTCGRAEAEEKVEKLNLTSEQINNPQSACGNCGLGDAFRCGTCPYRGLPAFKPGEKIALPGNFLAADM
;
A
#
# COMPACT_ATOMS: atom_id res chain seq x y z
N MET A 1 -4.94 20.19 33.25
CA MET A 1 -5.60 19.20 34.14
C MET A 1 -5.05 17.83 33.78
N ALA A 2 -4.40 17.15 34.71
CA ALA A 2 -3.80 15.84 34.47
C ALA A 2 -4.92 14.81 34.24
N ALA A 3 -4.92 14.18 33.06
CA ALA A 3 -5.91 13.18 32.69
C ALA A 3 -5.68 11.92 33.53
N THR A 4 -6.67 11.55 34.34
CA THR A 4 -6.73 10.28 35.06
C THR A 4 -6.70 9.12 34.06
N ALA A 5 -5.77 8.18 34.23
CA ALA A 5 -5.76 6.95 33.45
C ALA A 5 -7.04 6.15 33.76
N ALA A 6 -7.86 5.86 32.75
CA ALA A 6 -9.07 5.07 32.90
C ALA A 6 -8.81 3.60 32.51
N ALA A 7 -9.33 2.66 33.28
CA ALA A 7 -9.19 1.24 32.96
C ALA A 7 -9.99 0.88 31.70
N ALA A 8 -11.24 1.36 31.62
CA ALA A 8 -12.06 1.27 30.43
C ALA A 8 -12.82 2.55 30.12
N LEU A 9 -13.04 2.78 28.83
CA LEU A 9 -13.83 3.89 28.30
C LEU A 9 -14.97 3.33 27.46
N ALA A 10 -16.21 3.50 27.93
CA ALA A 10 -17.40 3.23 27.12
C ALA A 10 -17.78 4.47 26.32
N VAL A 11 -18.01 4.31 25.02
CA VAL A 11 -18.36 5.39 24.11
C VAL A 11 -19.61 5.00 23.34
N THR A 12 -20.59 5.89 23.27
CA THR A 12 -21.82 5.64 22.51
C THR A 12 -22.27 6.84 21.70
N ASP A 13 -22.90 6.59 20.55
CA ASP A 13 -23.54 7.61 19.72
C ASP A 13 -24.98 7.91 20.14
N GLU A 14 -25.58 7.09 21.01
CA GLU A 14 -26.91 7.35 21.55
C GLU A 14 -26.89 8.38 22.69
N LEU A 15 -28.05 9.02 22.90
CA LEU A 15 -28.27 9.97 24.00
C LEU A 15 -28.23 9.26 25.37
N ALA A 16 -28.74 8.04 25.42
CA ALA A 16 -28.83 7.24 26.63
C ALA A 16 -28.54 5.78 26.28
N LEU A 17 -27.76 5.12 27.14
CA LEU A 17 -27.42 3.72 27.01
C LEU A 17 -27.70 3.03 28.35
N PRO A 18 -28.38 1.86 28.36
CA PRO A 18 -28.69 1.19 29.61
C PRO A 18 -27.41 0.66 30.26
N LEU A 19 -27.28 0.85 31.57
CA LEU A 19 -26.10 0.45 32.34
C LEU A 19 -25.78 -1.05 32.20
N ARG A 20 -26.81 -1.88 31.97
CA ARG A 20 -26.65 -3.32 31.70
C ARG A 20 -25.79 -3.57 30.46
N ALA A 21 -26.00 -2.81 29.37
CA ALA A 21 -25.26 -2.99 28.12
C ALA A 21 -23.78 -2.62 28.29
N VAL A 22 -23.50 -1.52 29.00
CA VAL A 22 -22.13 -1.15 29.39
C VAL A 22 -21.50 -2.26 30.22
N GLY A 23 -22.27 -2.83 31.15
CA GLY A 23 -21.84 -3.88 32.04
C GLY A 23 -21.56 -5.22 31.35
N ASP A 24 -22.29 -5.56 30.31
CA ASP A 24 -22.11 -6.79 29.53
C ASP A 24 -20.87 -6.66 28.62
N LEU A 25 -20.66 -5.48 28.04
CA LEU A 25 -19.46 -5.18 27.26
C LEU A 25 -18.20 -5.13 28.13
N ALA A 26 -18.30 -4.54 29.32
CA ALA A 26 -17.22 -4.55 30.29
C ALA A 26 -16.83 -5.98 30.67
N ALA A 27 -17.81 -6.86 30.91
CA ALA A 27 -17.58 -8.27 31.16
C ALA A 27 -16.91 -8.98 29.96
N ALA A 28 -17.35 -8.71 28.73
CA ALA A 28 -16.75 -9.27 27.52
C ALA A 28 -15.29 -8.81 27.27
N ALA A 29 -14.95 -7.62 27.78
CA ALA A 29 -13.59 -7.08 27.77
C ALA A 29 -12.76 -7.49 29.00
N GLY A 30 -13.34 -8.15 30.00
CA GLY A 30 -12.66 -8.55 31.24
C GLY A 30 -12.35 -7.37 32.17
N VAL A 31 -13.16 -6.31 32.16
CA VAL A 31 -12.99 -5.11 32.99
C VAL A 31 -14.13 -4.98 34.00
N SER A 32 -13.83 -4.53 35.22
CA SER A 32 -14.82 -4.22 36.25
C SER A 32 -15.69 -3.02 35.87
N ARG A 33 -16.99 -3.10 36.19
CA ARG A 33 -17.99 -2.09 35.80
C ARG A 33 -17.73 -0.73 36.44
N GLU A 34 -17.13 -0.72 37.63
CA GLU A 34 -16.86 0.46 38.46
C GLU A 34 -15.71 1.34 37.91
N GLU A 35 -14.88 0.79 37.02
CA GLU A 35 -13.73 1.48 36.43
C GLU A 35 -14.00 1.99 35.00
N VAL A 36 -15.25 1.87 34.53
CA VAL A 36 -15.68 2.30 33.20
C VAL A 36 -16.14 3.75 33.25
N VAL A 37 -15.48 4.60 32.47
CA VAL A 37 -15.95 5.98 32.20
C VAL A 37 -16.84 5.96 30.97
N VAL A 38 -17.99 6.62 30.99
CA VAL A 38 -18.96 6.63 29.88
C VAL A 38 -19.00 7.99 29.20
N ILE A 39 -18.88 8.01 27.87
CA ILE A 39 -19.11 9.17 27.01
C ILE A 39 -20.31 8.87 26.12
N THR A 40 -21.38 9.65 26.28
CA THR A 40 -22.55 9.65 25.39
C THR A 40 -22.37 10.67 24.27
N GLN A 41 -23.16 10.55 23.20
CA GLN A 41 -23.14 11.46 22.04
C GLN A 41 -21.74 11.70 21.44
N CYS A 42 -20.96 10.65 21.25
CA CYS A 42 -19.59 10.79 20.76
C CYS A 42 -19.45 11.45 19.39
N ALA A 43 -20.50 11.39 18.56
CA ALA A 43 -20.57 12.10 17.28
C ALA A 43 -20.44 13.63 17.44
N SER A 44 -20.92 14.19 18.56
CA SER A 44 -20.86 15.62 18.86
C SER A 44 -19.48 16.11 19.28
N LEU A 45 -18.54 15.21 19.59
CA LEU A 45 -17.18 15.55 20.01
C LEU A 45 -16.24 15.90 18.84
N GLY A 46 -16.73 15.88 17.59
CA GLY A 46 -15.92 16.19 16.41
C GLY A 46 -14.75 15.22 16.23
N GLY A 47 -14.93 13.97 16.69
CA GLY A 47 -13.93 12.91 16.61
C GLY A 47 -12.90 12.89 17.73
N LYS A 48 -12.75 13.93 18.54
CA LYS A 48 -11.69 14.02 19.56
C LYS A 48 -12.13 13.55 20.93
N LEU A 49 -11.43 12.56 21.49
CA LEU A 49 -11.70 12.07 22.84
C LEU A 49 -10.98 12.92 23.91
N PRO A 50 -11.62 13.22 25.06
CA PRO A 50 -11.07 14.06 26.13
C PRO A 50 -10.04 13.32 27.01
N PHE A 51 -9.21 12.49 26.39
CA PHE A 51 -8.19 11.67 27.04
C PHE A 51 -6.81 11.93 26.44
N ALA A 52 -5.78 11.77 27.28
CA ALA A 52 -4.39 11.84 26.84
C ALA A 52 -4.01 10.61 26.02
N ASP A 53 -2.92 10.71 25.28
CA ASP A 53 -2.38 9.61 24.48
C ASP A 53 -2.03 8.42 25.38
N ALA A 54 -2.36 7.20 24.95
CA ALA A 54 -2.08 5.96 25.68
C ALA A 54 -2.53 5.95 27.16
N SER A 55 -3.67 6.58 27.48
CA SER A 55 -4.19 6.68 28.84
C SER A 55 -5.24 5.61 29.18
N VAL A 56 -5.89 5.03 28.17
CA VAL A 56 -7.01 4.09 28.32
C VAL A 56 -6.58 2.64 28.10
N GLY A 57 -7.04 1.71 28.95
CA GLY A 57 -6.77 0.27 28.79
C GLY A 57 -7.64 -0.38 27.70
N SER A 58 -8.96 -0.27 27.84
CA SER A 58 -9.94 -0.85 26.91
C SER A 58 -10.99 0.19 26.49
N VAL A 59 -11.41 0.17 25.22
CA VAL A 59 -12.49 1.02 24.70
C VAL A 59 -13.67 0.15 24.30
N LEU A 60 -14.84 0.45 24.86
CA LEU A 60 -16.12 -0.23 24.63
C LEU A 60 -17.02 0.70 23.80
N ALA A 61 -17.07 0.55 22.50
CA ALA A 61 -17.85 1.40 21.62
C ALA A 61 -19.22 0.77 21.32
N VAL A 62 -20.31 1.43 21.69
CA VAL A 62 -21.68 1.04 21.31
C VAL A 62 -22.19 2.00 20.26
N ILE A 63 -22.20 1.54 19.00
CA ILE A 63 -22.43 2.39 17.83
C ILE A 63 -23.65 1.85 17.08
N LYS A 64 -24.73 2.62 17.06
CA LYS A 64 -25.93 2.28 16.30
C LYS A 64 -25.80 2.72 14.84
N LYS A 65 -25.24 3.91 14.59
CA LYS A 65 -24.98 4.41 13.23
C LYS A 65 -23.53 4.14 12.84
N VAL A 66 -23.32 3.17 11.94
CA VAL A 66 -21.98 2.76 11.46
C VAL A 66 -21.17 3.91 10.83
N GLU A 67 -21.85 4.95 10.34
CA GLU A 67 -21.24 6.18 9.83
C GLU A 67 -20.43 6.95 10.88
N ASN A 68 -20.84 6.89 12.15
CA ASN A 68 -20.15 7.53 13.27
C ASN A 68 -18.80 6.86 13.58
N LEU A 69 -18.62 5.59 13.17
CA LEU A 69 -17.33 4.91 13.19
C LEU A 69 -16.51 5.29 11.94
N GLY A 70 -16.13 6.56 11.88
CA GLY A 70 -15.28 7.12 10.82
C GLY A 70 -13.78 6.93 11.11
N ASN A 71 -12.95 7.12 10.07
CA ASN A 71 -11.48 6.98 10.17
C ASN A 71 -10.87 7.90 11.24
N GLN A 72 -11.41 9.12 11.39
CA GLN A 72 -10.96 10.07 12.41
C GLN A 72 -11.19 9.53 13.82
N PHE A 73 -12.38 8.96 14.06
CA PHE A 73 -12.73 8.41 15.37
C PHE A 73 -11.90 7.15 15.69
N ILE A 74 -11.68 6.28 14.72
CA ILE A 74 -10.79 5.10 14.87
C ILE A 74 -9.36 5.52 15.20
N THR A 75 -8.85 6.59 14.57
CA THR A 75 -7.53 7.16 14.85
C THR A 75 -7.46 7.74 16.25
N GLU A 76 -8.53 8.37 16.72
CA GLU A 76 -8.61 8.91 18.07
C GLU A 76 -8.72 7.81 19.14
N ILE A 77 -9.46 6.73 18.85
CA ILE A 77 -9.47 5.52 19.68
C ILE A 77 -8.05 4.93 19.77
N SER A 78 -7.36 4.82 18.64
CA SER A 78 -5.99 4.30 18.64
C SER A 78 -5.04 5.24 19.38
N ARG A 79 -5.21 6.56 19.32
CA ARG A 79 -4.43 7.55 20.08
C ARG A 79 -4.57 7.35 21.60
N VAL A 80 -5.81 7.23 22.11
CA VAL A 80 -6.06 7.15 23.55
C VAL A 80 -5.73 5.79 24.16
N LEU A 81 -5.75 4.72 23.37
CA LEU A 81 -5.47 3.36 23.84
C LEU A 81 -3.99 3.11 24.14
N LYS A 82 -3.72 2.36 25.21
CA LYS A 82 -2.39 1.80 25.51
C LYS A 82 -1.99 0.75 24.46
N ALA A 83 -0.68 0.52 24.32
CA ALA A 83 -0.17 -0.56 23.50
C ALA A 83 -0.70 -1.91 24.00
N GLY A 84 -1.24 -2.75 23.10
CA GLY A 84 -1.92 -3.99 23.48
C GLY A 84 -3.31 -3.81 24.09
N GLY A 85 -3.82 -2.57 24.15
CA GLY A 85 -5.17 -2.27 24.62
C GLY A 85 -6.25 -2.85 23.70
N MET A 86 -7.46 -2.99 24.21
CA MET A 86 -8.55 -3.67 23.52
C MET A 86 -9.62 -2.69 23.04
N VAL A 87 -10.18 -2.94 21.86
CA VAL A 87 -11.39 -2.31 21.36
C VAL A 87 -12.48 -3.37 21.25
N LEU A 88 -13.66 -3.06 21.78
CA LEU A 88 -14.87 -3.83 21.55
C LEU A 88 -15.91 -2.90 20.93
N VAL A 89 -16.39 -3.23 19.73
CA VAL A 89 -17.43 -2.47 19.03
C VAL A 89 -18.70 -3.31 19.02
N GLN A 90 -19.78 -2.79 19.62
CA GLN A 90 -21.12 -3.33 19.47
C GLN A 90 -21.88 -2.49 18.45
N SER A 91 -22.45 -3.15 17.43
CA SER A 91 -23.30 -2.50 16.44
C SER A 91 -24.55 -3.32 16.15
N SER A 92 -25.65 -2.65 15.84
CA SER A 92 -26.84 -3.30 15.29
C SER A 92 -26.58 -3.77 13.84
N PRO A 93 -27.04 -4.96 13.43
CA PRO A 93 -26.94 -5.42 12.06
C PRO A 93 -27.89 -4.57 11.21
N SER A 94 -27.31 -3.80 10.28
CA SER A 94 -28.07 -3.21 9.18
C SER A 94 -28.08 -4.18 8.00
N ASP A 95 -29.06 -4.07 7.10
CA ASP A 95 -29.39 -5.01 6.00
C ASP A 95 -28.26 -5.33 4.98
N GLN A 96 -27.04 -4.79 5.16
CA GLN A 96 -25.87 -5.09 4.32
C GLN A 96 -24.72 -5.51 5.24
N ASP A 97 -24.25 -6.75 5.08
CA ASP A 97 -23.18 -7.43 5.84
C ASP A 97 -22.21 -6.50 6.61
N PRO A 98 -22.57 -6.06 7.83
CA PRO A 98 -21.85 -4.99 8.54
C PRO A 98 -20.54 -5.49 9.15
N ASN A 99 -20.42 -6.81 9.34
CA ASN A 99 -19.24 -7.46 9.88
C ASN A 99 -18.00 -7.10 9.06
N ASN A 100 -18.07 -7.26 7.74
CA ASN A 100 -16.92 -7.00 6.86
C ASN A 100 -16.52 -5.51 6.84
N SER A 101 -17.50 -4.59 6.86
CA SER A 101 -17.21 -3.15 6.80
C SER A 101 -16.50 -2.65 8.06
N ILE A 102 -17.00 -3.00 9.25
CA ILE A 102 -16.41 -2.56 10.52
C ILE A 102 -15.07 -3.26 10.76
N GLU A 103 -14.98 -4.56 10.48
CA GLU A 103 -13.72 -5.31 10.56
C GLU A 103 -12.65 -4.68 9.67
N ARG A 104 -12.98 -4.38 8.40
CA ARG A 104 -12.08 -3.73 7.46
C ARG A 104 -11.64 -2.36 7.95
N LYS A 105 -12.55 -1.55 8.50
CA LYS A 105 -12.20 -0.23 9.07
C LYS A 105 -11.22 -0.36 10.25
N LEU A 106 -11.42 -1.34 11.13
CA LEU A 106 -10.51 -1.60 12.25
C LEU A 106 -9.13 -2.08 11.77
N LEU A 107 -9.09 -2.99 10.79
CA LEU A 107 -7.84 -3.46 10.18
C LEU A 107 -7.07 -2.30 9.52
N LEU A 108 -7.76 -1.47 8.73
CA LEU A 108 -7.18 -0.28 8.11
C LEU A 108 -6.74 0.78 9.14
N GLY A 109 -7.37 0.81 10.31
CA GLY A 109 -6.98 1.63 11.46
C GLY A 109 -5.76 1.12 12.24
N GLY A 110 -5.18 -0.03 11.84
CA GLY A 110 -3.99 -0.61 12.47
C GLY A 110 -4.27 -1.51 13.67
N PHE A 111 -5.51 -1.99 13.84
CA PHE A 111 -5.85 -2.98 14.85
C PHE A 111 -5.55 -4.40 14.36
N VAL A 112 -5.25 -5.29 15.31
CA VAL A 112 -4.87 -6.70 15.10
C VAL A 112 -5.84 -7.60 15.87
N ASP A 113 -5.87 -8.91 15.57
CA ASP A 113 -6.75 -9.91 16.21
C ASP A 113 -8.24 -9.54 16.14
N VAL A 114 -8.73 -9.14 14.96
CA VAL A 114 -10.15 -8.79 14.78
C VAL A 114 -11.01 -10.05 14.77
N GLN A 115 -11.99 -10.12 15.67
CA GLN A 115 -12.91 -11.25 15.82
C GLN A 115 -14.34 -10.74 15.96
N ALA A 116 -15.23 -11.13 15.05
CA ALA A 116 -16.67 -10.87 15.18
C ALA A 116 -17.36 -12.01 15.92
N SER A 117 -18.28 -11.65 16.80
CA SER A 117 -19.16 -12.55 17.53
C SER A 117 -20.58 -11.99 17.47
N ALA A 118 -21.54 -12.83 17.08
CA ALA A 118 -22.95 -12.46 17.17
C ALA A 118 -23.37 -12.52 18.65
N ALA A 119 -23.96 -11.45 19.15
CA ALA A 119 -24.50 -11.37 20.50
C ALA A 119 -26.03 -11.39 20.43
N SER A 120 -26.61 -12.50 20.89
CA SER A 120 -28.05 -12.61 21.14
C SER A 120 -28.35 -12.06 22.54
N SER A 121 -28.75 -10.79 22.62
CA SER A 121 -29.43 -10.30 23.82
C SER A 121 -30.84 -10.88 23.88
N GLN A 122 -31.37 -11.10 25.09
CA GLN A 122 -32.73 -11.63 25.32
C GLN A 122 -33.84 -10.69 24.81
N ASP A 123 -33.51 -9.43 24.52
CA ASP A 123 -34.36 -8.51 23.77
C ASP A 123 -34.02 -8.67 22.28
N ASN A 124 -35.05 -8.90 21.46
CA ASN A 124 -35.10 -9.34 20.05
C ASN A 124 -34.31 -8.50 19.00
N GLU A 125 -33.35 -7.66 19.42
CA GLU A 125 -32.35 -7.03 18.57
C GLU A 125 -31.10 -7.91 18.50
N HIS A 126 -30.83 -8.44 17.32
CA HIS A 126 -29.54 -9.04 17.01
C HIS A 126 -28.50 -7.92 17.14
N SER A 127 -27.41 -8.13 17.86
CA SER A 127 -26.27 -7.20 17.87
C SER A 127 -25.00 -7.95 17.53
N VAL A 128 -24.04 -7.27 16.89
CA VAL A 128 -22.74 -7.84 16.54
C VAL A 128 -21.70 -7.19 17.43
N ASN A 129 -20.89 -8.02 18.08
CA ASN A 129 -19.75 -7.62 18.89
C ASN A 129 -18.46 -7.94 18.15
N ILE A 130 -17.70 -6.91 17.79
CA ILE A 130 -16.41 -7.01 17.10
C ILE A 130 -15.31 -6.65 18.08
N LYS A 131 -14.43 -7.60 18.37
CA LYS A 131 -13.30 -7.46 19.28
C LYS A 131 -12.03 -7.25 18.46
N ALA A 132 -11.19 -6.31 18.84
CA ALA A 132 -9.90 -6.05 18.22
C ALA A 132 -8.88 -5.58 19.26
N LYS A 133 -7.58 -5.68 18.95
CA LYS A 133 -6.50 -5.21 19.80
C LYS A 133 -5.66 -4.15 19.11
N LYS A 134 -5.26 -3.12 19.85
CA LYS A 134 -4.24 -2.18 19.39
C LYS A 134 -2.91 -2.91 19.37
N ALA A 135 -2.20 -2.80 18.26
CA ALA A 135 -0.89 -3.43 18.10
C ALA A 135 0.06 -3.02 19.26
N SER A 136 0.83 -3.98 19.78
CA SER A 136 1.72 -3.77 20.93
C SER A 136 3.06 -3.12 20.55
N TRP A 137 3.36 -2.99 19.27
CA TRP A 137 4.61 -2.47 18.73
C TRP A 137 4.45 -1.01 18.29
N SER A 138 5.45 -0.18 18.59
CA SER A 138 5.50 1.20 18.10
C SER A 138 6.09 1.22 16.68
N MET A 139 5.52 2.05 15.80
CA MET A 139 6.11 2.30 14.48
C MET A 139 7.56 2.79 14.67
N GLY A 140 8.51 2.12 14.02
CA GLY A 140 9.94 2.37 14.18
C GLY A 140 10.66 1.45 15.18
N SER A 141 9.93 0.55 15.86
CA SER A 141 10.57 -0.53 16.62
C SER A 141 11.12 -1.60 15.67
N SER A 142 12.44 -1.69 15.58
CA SER A 142 13.13 -2.82 14.98
C SER A 142 13.54 -3.77 16.09
N PHE A 143 13.03 -5.00 16.03
CA PHE A 143 13.54 -6.07 16.87
C PHE A 143 14.50 -6.91 16.02
N PRO A 144 15.73 -7.16 16.48
CA PRO A 144 16.59 -8.13 15.82
C PRO A 144 15.90 -9.48 15.91
N LEU A 145 15.49 -10.03 14.76
CA LEU A 145 15.02 -11.41 14.70
C LEU A 145 16.19 -12.27 15.17
N LYS A 146 16.08 -12.83 16.39
CA LYS A 146 16.94 -13.93 16.80
C LYS A 146 16.61 -15.07 15.87
N LYS A 147 17.38 -15.19 14.79
CA LYS A 147 17.36 -16.34 13.91
C LYS A 147 17.75 -17.51 14.80
N ALA A 148 16.77 -18.17 15.39
CA ALA A 148 16.99 -19.46 15.97
C ALA A 148 17.56 -20.28 14.83
N THR A 149 18.82 -20.68 14.96
CA THR A 149 19.42 -21.74 14.15
C THR A 149 18.68 -23.03 14.50
N LYS A 150 17.38 -23.08 14.21
CA LYS A 150 16.72 -24.32 13.89
C LYS A 150 17.47 -24.73 12.63
N GLY A 151 18.35 -25.71 12.79
CA GLY A 151 18.93 -26.40 11.66
C GLY A 151 17.81 -26.61 10.65
N LEU A 152 18.13 -26.38 9.38
CA LEU A 152 17.27 -26.77 8.27
C LEU A 152 16.56 -28.06 8.66
N PRO A 153 15.22 -28.18 8.54
CA PRO A 153 14.58 -29.45 8.75
C PRO A 153 15.37 -30.44 7.91
N LYS A 154 16.06 -31.38 8.57
CA LYS A 154 16.68 -32.51 7.89
C LYS A 154 15.50 -33.29 7.37
N ILE A 155 15.07 -32.93 6.17
CA ILE A 155 14.28 -33.80 5.31
C ILE A 155 15.19 -35.02 5.20
N GLN A 156 14.86 -36.08 5.94
CA GLN A 156 15.49 -37.38 5.73
C GLN A 156 14.87 -37.88 4.44
N ILE A 157 15.45 -37.45 3.33
CA ILE A 157 15.24 -38.03 2.03
C ILE A 157 15.96 -39.37 2.12
N ASP A 158 15.18 -40.44 2.13
CA ASP A 158 15.69 -41.80 2.02
C ASP A 158 16.44 -41.90 0.69
N ASP A 159 17.74 -42.18 0.75
CA ASP A 159 18.69 -42.16 -0.38
C ASP A 159 18.40 -43.27 -1.42
N ASP A 160 17.38 -44.09 -1.16
CA ASP A 160 16.91 -45.19 -2.01
C ASP A 160 15.67 -44.83 -2.87
N SER A 161 15.21 -43.57 -2.83
CA SER A 161 14.25 -43.07 -3.83
C SER A 161 15.02 -42.59 -5.05
N GLU A 162 15.07 -43.39 -6.13
CA GLU A 162 15.63 -43.00 -7.44
C GLU A 162 15.21 -41.55 -7.76
N LEU A 163 16.18 -40.63 -7.73
CA LEU A 163 15.95 -39.23 -8.06
C LEU A 163 15.35 -39.17 -9.46
N ILE A 164 14.19 -38.54 -9.58
CA ILE A 164 13.53 -38.34 -10.87
C ILE A 164 14.49 -37.55 -11.77
N ASP A 165 14.82 -38.13 -12.92
CA ASP A 165 15.71 -37.51 -13.89
C ASP A 165 15.09 -36.21 -14.44
N GLU A 166 15.80 -35.09 -14.26
CA GLU A 166 15.32 -33.75 -14.60
C GLU A 166 15.13 -33.59 -16.12
N ASP A 167 15.92 -34.31 -16.92
CA ASP A 167 15.83 -34.31 -18.39
C ASP A 167 14.62 -35.11 -18.90
N SER A 168 14.14 -36.12 -18.17
CA SER A 168 12.90 -36.83 -18.50
C SER A 168 11.63 -36.00 -18.27
N LEU A 169 11.71 -34.92 -17.49
CA LEU A 169 10.59 -34.01 -17.21
C LEU A 169 10.44 -32.90 -18.24
N LEU A 170 11.46 -32.67 -19.08
CA LEU A 170 11.43 -31.68 -20.14
C LEU A 170 11.00 -32.32 -21.45
N THR A 171 10.03 -31.71 -22.14
CA THR A 171 9.65 -32.14 -23.48
C THR A 171 10.61 -31.55 -24.51
N GLU A 172 10.70 -32.17 -25.69
CA GLU A 172 11.52 -31.67 -26.80
C GLU A 172 11.14 -30.25 -27.27
N ASP A 173 9.95 -29.76 -26.91
CA ASP A 173 9.51 -28.39 -27.13
C ASP A 173 10.06 -27.41 -26.07
N ASP A 174 10.33 -27.84 -24.83
CA ASP A 174 10.91 -27.00 -23.78
C ASP A 174 12.41 -26.73 -24.01
N LEU A 175 13.09 -27.66 -24.68
CA LEU A 175 14.50 -27.54 -25.08
C LEU A 175 14.70 -26.58 -26.25
N LYS A 176 13.64 -26.25 -27.00
CA LYS A 176 13.72 -25.29 -28.11
C LYS A 176 13.89 -23.89 -27.54
N LYS A 177 15.08 -23.31 -27.75
CA LYS A 177 15.34 -21.91 -27.44
C LYS A 177 14.26 -21.04 -28.11
N PRO A 178 13.50 -20.22 -27.36
CA PRO A 178 12.51 -19.35 -27.95
C PRO A 178 13.19 -18.40 -28.94
N GLU A 179 12.61 -18.26 -30.13
CA GLU A 179 13.04 -17.26 -31.11
C GLU A 179 12.81 -15.88 -30.51
N LEU A 180 13.88 -15.25 -30.05
CA LEU A 180 13.83 -13.88 -29.58
C LEU A 180 13.45 -13.00 -30.78
N PRO A 181 12.41 -12.17 -30.67
CA PRO A 181 12.09 -11.21 -31.71
C PRO A 181 13.28 -10.25 -31.89
N VAL A 182 13.65 -9.98 -33.14
CA VAL A 182 14.80 -9.14 -33.53
C VAL A 182 14.64 -7.67 -33.12
N VAL A 183 13.47 -7.30 -32.59
CA VAL A 183 13.19 -5.95 -32.10
C VAL A 183 13.78 -5.77 -30.69
N GLY A 184 15.01 -5.28 -30.66
CA GLY A 184 15.65 -4.72 -29.48
C GLY A 184 14.97 -3.43 -29.05
N ASP A 185 13.86 -3.53 -28.34
CA ASP A 185 13.20 -2.43 -27.61
C ASP A 185 13.70 -2.31 -26.16
N CYS A 186 14.89 -2.83 -25.90
CA CYS A 186 15.59 -2.63 -24.64
C CYS A 186 16.75 -1.70 -24.95
N GLU A 187 16.65 -0.43 -24.51
CA GLU A 187 17.69 0.60 -24.52
C GLU A 187 18.87 0.24 -23.59
N VAL A 188 19.22 -1.04 -23.49
CA VAL A 188 20.55 -1.48 -23.06
C VAL A 188 21.42 -1.46 -24.30
N GLY A 189 21.99 -0.28 -24.57
CA GLY A 189 22.98 -0.08 -25.62
C GLY A 189 23.93 -1.28 -25.69
N ALA A 190 23.96 -1.92 -26.85
CA ALA A 190 24.81 -3.06 -27.14
C ALA A 190 26.27 -2.59 -27.17
N THR A 191 26.86 -2.40 -25.99
CA THR A 191 28.29 -2.46 -25.64
C THR A 191 28.51 -1.70 -24.33
N ARG A 192 28.70 -2.43 -23.23
CA ARG A 192 29.35 -1.85 -22.05
C ARG A 192 30.78 -1.51 -22.45
N LYS A 193 31.10 -0.21 -22.45
CA LYS A 193 32.41 0.35 -22.82
C LYS A 193 33.55 -0.38 -22.10
N ALA A 194 34.65 -0.64 -22.80
CA ALA A 194 35.83 -1.25 -22.19
C ALA A 194 36.35 -0.42 -20.99
N CYS A 195 36.79 -1.11 -19.93
CA CYS A 195 37.41 -0.45 -18.77
C CYS A 195 38.65 0.36 -19.21
N LYS A 196 38.94 1.46 -18.49
CA LYS A 196 40.05 2.40 -18.80
C LYS A 196 41.46 1.77 -18.90
N ASN A 197 41.65 0.52 -18.48
CA ASN A 197 42.87 -0.28 -18.65
C ASN A 197 42.55 -1.76 -18.98
N CYS A 198 41.63 -2.06 -19.91
CA CYS A 198 41.38 -3.46 -20.32
C CYS A 198 42.59 -4.03 -21.06
N THR A 199 43.24 -5.00 -20.45
CA THR A 199 44.28 -5.87 -21.03
C THR A 199 43.69 -7.10 -21.72
N CYS A 200 42.35 -7.18 -21.75
CA CYS A 200 41.55 -8.32 -22.16
C CYS A 200 41.21 -8.36 -23.67
N GLY A 201 41.81 -7.50 -24.49
CA GLY A 201 41.58 -7.45 -25.95
C GLY A 201 40.22 -6.89 -26.39
N ARG A 202 39.35 -6.49 -25.46
CA ARG A 202 38.01 -5.97 -25.77
C ARG A 202 38.01 -4.55 -26.35
N ALA A 203 39.06 -3.78 -26.07
CA ALA A 203 39.24 -2.44 -26.63
C ALA A 203 39.46 -2.48 -28.16
N GLU A 204 40.16 -3.49 -28.66
CA GLU A 204 40.47 -3.66 -30.08
C GLU A 204 39.22 -4.03 -30.90
N ALA A 205 38.25 -4.70 -30.25
CA ALA A 205 36.97 -5.06 -30.85
C ALA A 205 36.01 -3.87 -30.98
N GLU A 206 36.05 -2.91 -30.04
CA GLU A 206 35.23 -1.69 -30.10
C GLU A 206 35.68 -0.75 -31.23
N GLU A 207 36.99 -0.63 -31.50
CA GLU A 207 37.54 0.20 -32.59
C GLU A 207 37.12 -0.30 -34.00
N LYS A 208 36.84 -1.61 -34.13
CA LYS A 208 36.39 -2.19 -35.40
C LYS A 208 34.91 -1.90 -35.70
N VAL A 209 34.11 -1.56 -34.69
CA VAL A 209 32.66 -1.31 -34.80
C VAL A 209 32.35 0.18 -35.02
N GLU A 210 33.18 1.11 -34.55
CA GLU A 210 32.99 2.56 -34.72
C GLU A 210 33.17 3.09 -36.16
N LYS A 211 33.55 2.26 -37.14
CA LYS A 211 33.75 2.68 -38.55
C LYS A 211 32.48 2.76 -39.41
N LEU A 212 31.29 2.53 -38.85
CA LEU A 212 30.01 2.74 -39.55
C LEU A 212 29.44 4.13 -39.20
N ASN A 213 29.94 5.14 -39.89
CA ASN A 213 29.58 6.56 -39.77
C ASN A 213 28.11 6.84 -40.14
N LEU A 214 27.38 7.58 -39.29
CA LEU A 214 26.16 8.29 -39.70
C LEU A 214 26.53 9.32 -40.79
N THR A 215 25.74 9.39 -41.86
CA THR A 215 26.00 10.31 -42.98
C THR A 215 25.59 11.74 -42.62
N SER A 216 26.30 12.74 -43.15
CA SER A 216 26.08 14.18 -42.93
C SER A 216 24.69 14.70 -43.33
N GLU A 217 23.89 13.88 -44.01
CA GLU A 217 22.51 14.17 -44.41
C GLU A 217 21.52 13.95 -43.24
N GLN A 218 21.80 13.02 -42.33
CA GLN A 218 20.94 12.75 -41.16
C GLN A 218 21.02 13.84 -40.08
N ILE A 219 22.10 14.63 -40.06
CA ILE A 219 22.29 15.75 -39.12
C ILE A 219 21.43 16.96 -39.54
N ASN A 220 21.22 17.16 -40.85
CA ASN A 220 20.50 18.33 -41.37
C ASN A 220 19.00 18.09 -41.57
N ASN A 221 18.52 16.85 -41.53
CA ASN A 221 17.10 16.51 -41.68
C ASN A 221 16.72 15.31 -40.80
N PRO A 222 16.53 15.51 -39.48
CA PRO A 222 16.18 14.43 -38.57
C PRO A 222 14.75 13.94 -38.87
N GLN A 223 14.63 12.76 -39.48
CA GLN A 223 13.35 12.09 -39.61
C GLN A 223 12.93 11.51 -38.26
N SER A 224 11.68 11.75 -37.91
CA SER A 224 11.10 11.23 -36.68
C SER A 224 10.69 9.76 -36.86
N ALA A 225 10.68 8.96 -35.79
CA ALA A 225 10.58 7.49 -35.88
C ALA A 225 9.29 6.97 -36.54
N CYS A 226 8.23 7.79 -36.57
CA CYS A 226 6.96 7.48 -37.26
C CYS A 226 6.78 8.20 -38.61
N GLY A 227 7.79 8.94 -39.09
CA GLY A 227 7.80 9.58 -40.41
C GLY A 227 6.87 10.79 -40.58
N ASN A 228 6.05 11.13 -39.58
CA ASN A 228 4.97 12.10 -39.75
C ASN A 228 5.36 13.57 -39.45
N CYS A 229 6.56 13.83 -38.93
CA CYS A 229 7.10 15.18 -38.69
C CYS A 229 8.56 15.24 -39.14
N GLY A 230 8.90 16.21 -39.99
CA GLY A 230 10.25 16.38 -40.57
C GLY A 230 11.31 16.95 -39.62
N LEU A 231 10.96 17.21 -38.35
CA LEU A 231 11.82 17.86 -37.36
C LEU A 231 12.29 16.92 -36.23
N GLY A 232 12.02 15.62 -36.35
CA GLY A 232 12.44 14.62 -35.35
C GLY A 232 11.51 14.49 -34.15
N ASP A 233 11.78 13.48 -33.30
CA ASP A 233 10.96 13.12 -32.13
C ASP A 233 11.02 14.14 -30.98
N ALA A 234 12.04 15.02 -30.96
CA ALA A 234 12.20 16.05 -29.93
C ALA A 234 11.04 17.06 -29.87
N PHE A 235 10.20 17.12 -30.91
CA PHE A 235 9.04 18.00 -31.04
C PHE A 235 7.71 17.25 -31.07
N ARG A 236 7.65 16.02 -30.55
CA ARG A 236 6.41 15.24 -30.51
C ARG A 236 5.69 15.40 -29.18
N CYS A 237 4.73 16.30 -29.22
CA CYS A 237 3.47 16.21 -28.46
C CYS A 237 3.61 16.20 -26.93
N GLY A 238 4.20 17.28 -26.42
CA GLY A 238 4.14 17.70 -25.03
C GLY A 238 4.81 19.07 -24.88
N THR A 239 6.01 19.16 -25.44
CA THR A 239 6.96 20.28 -25.37
C THR A 239 7.21 20.97 -26.72
N CYS A 240 6.38 20.70 -27.74
CA CYS A 240 6.54 21.30 -29.06
C CYS A 240 5.93 22.71 -29.11
N PRO A 241 6.71 23.75 -29.46
CA PRO A 241 6.18 25.11 -29.58
C PRO A 241 5.09 25.24 -30.66
N TYR A 242 5.08 24.36 -31.67
CA TYR A 242 4.18 24.43 -32.82
C TYR A 242 2.97 23.49 -32.71
N ARG A 243 2.64 23.06 -31.50
CA ARG A 243 1.53 22.13 -31.25
C ARG A 243 0.21 22.74 -31.72
N GLY A 244 -0.45 22.10 -32.68
CA GLY A 244 -1.72 22.55 -33.27
C GLY A 244 -1.61 23.11 -34.70
N LEU A 245 -0.39 23.32 -35.21
CA LEU A 245 -0.13 23.68 -36.60
C LEU A 245 0.11 22.44 -37.47
N PRO A 246 -0.14 22.51 -38.79
CA PRO A 246 0.15 21.40 -39.69
C PRO A 246 1.63 21.01 -39.66
N ALA A 247 1.93 19.75 -39.93
CA ALA A 247 3.31 19.23 -39.91
C ALA A 247 4.19 19.94 -40.96
N PHE A 248 5.41 20.29 -40.55
CA PHE A 248 6.40 20.89 -41.44
C PHE A 248 6.87 19.90 -42.50
N LYS A 249 7.04 20.40 -43.73
CA LYS A 249 7.62 19.61 -44.82
C LYS A 249 9.15 19.52 -44.64
N PRO A 250 9.77 18.40 -45.05
CA PRO A 250 11.23 18.28 -44.99
C PRO A 250 11.89 19.38 -45.81
N GLY A 251 12.76 20.18 -45.17
CA GLY A 251 13.49 21.30 -45.80
C GLY A 251 12.91 22.71 -45.57
N GLU A 252 11.78 22.85 -44.87
CA GLU A 252 11.18 24.15 -44.55
C GLU A 252 11.90 24.82 -43.35
N LYS A 253 12.47 26.02 -43.57
CA LYS A 253 13.14 26.78 -42.50
C LYS A 253 12.09 27.43 -41.59
N ILE A 254 12.10 27.04 -40.32
CA ILE A 254 11.21 27.58 -39.31
C ILE A 254 11.73 28.96 -38.88
N ALA A 255 10.90 30.00 -39.06
CA ALA A 255 11.11 31.29 -38.44
C ALA A 255 10.26 31.35 -37.15
N LEU A 256 10.89 31.46 -35.99
CA LEU A 256 10.19 31.72 -34.73
C LEU A 256 9.74 33.20 -34.71
N PRO A 257 8.43 33.52 -34.76
CA PRO A 257 8.01 34.89 -34.55
C PRO A 257 8.29 35.32 -33.10
N GLY A 258 8.64 36.60 -32.90
CA GLY A 258 9.18 37.11 -31.63
C GLY A 258 8.28 36.97 -30.39
N ASN A 259 7.01 36.60 -30.56
CA ASN A 259 6.07 36.37 -29.46
C ASN A 259 6.29 35.03 -28.72
N PHE A 260 7.12 34.12 -29.24
CA PHE A 260 7.42 32.82 -28.60
C PHE A 260 8.29 32.91 -27.33
N LEU A 261 8.88 34.07 -27.05
CA LEU A 261 9.70 34.31 -25.84
C LEU A 261 8.94 35.02 -24.72
N ALA A 262 7.68 35.41 -24.95
CA ALA A 262 6.83 35.91 -23.87
C ALA A 262 6.28 34.70 -23.12
N ALA A 263 6.86 34.38 -21.97
CA ALA A 263 6.25 33.45 -21.04
C ALA A 263 4.91 34.05 -20.57
N ASP A 264 3.81 33.31 -20.76
CA ASP A 264 2.52 33.66 -20.18
C ASP A 264 2.67 33.76 -18.64
N MET A 265 2.40 34.95 -18.08
CA MET A 265 2.01 35.11 -16.67
C MET A 265 0.54 34.77 -16.50
#